data_AF-F4CKQ4-F1
#
_entry.id   AF-F4CKQ4-F1
#
_cell.length_a   1.000
_cell.length_b   1.000
_cell.length_c   1.000
_cell.angle_alpha   90.00
_cell.angle_beta   90.00
_cell.angle_gamma   90.00
#
_symmetry.space_group_name_H-M   'P 1'
#
loop_
_entity.id
_entity.type
_entity.pdbx_description
1 polymer ?
#
loop_
_entity_poly.entity_id
_entity_poly.type
_entity_poly.pdbx_seq_one_letter_code
_entity_poly.pdbx_strand_id
1 'polypeptide(L)' 'MDTVLSEMGALLRAIPAPAASAEDTAAWYERKARLFDHIAEASTTAADADRAAAVAAAARRHAHRLRHAPSAGASSAA' A
#
# COMPACT_ATOMS: atom_id res chain seq x y z
N MET A 1 -9.74 1.73 20.06
CA MET A 1 -10.13 1.74 18.65
C MET A 1 -9.45 2.93 18.02
N ASP A 2 -8.39 2.70 17.26
CA ASP A 2 -7.80 3.76 16.44
C ASP A 2 -8.82 4.19 15.38
N THR A 3 -8.94 5.49 15.15
CA THR A 3 -9.84 6.02 14.13
C THR A 3 -9.18 5.93 12.76
N VAL A 4 -9.97 5.88 11.68
CA VAL A 4 -9.45 5.96 10.29
C VAL A 4 -8.48 7.14 10.12
N LEU A 5 -8.78 8.28 10.75
CA LEU A 5 -7.91 9.46 10.70
C LEU A 5 -6.55 9.23 11.40
N SER A 6 -6.54 8.53 12.54
CA SER A 6 -5.32 8.15 13.24
C SER A 6 -4.48 7.18 12.41
N GLU A 7 -5.11 6.20 11.77
CA GLU A 7 -4.44 5.24 10.88
C GLU A 7 -3.87 5.90 9.63
N MET A 8 -4.60 6.86 9.03
CA MET A 8 -4.10 7.69 7.93
C MET A 8 -2.84 8.46 8.34
N GLY A 9 -2.85 9.09 9.52
CA GLY A 9 -1.69 9.82 10.04
C GLY A 9 -0.49 8.91 10.30
N ALA A 10 -0.71 7.70 10.81
CA ALA A 10 0.33 6.70 10.99
C ALA A 10 0.92 6.24 9.63
N LEU A 11 0.06 5.99 8.65
CA LEU A 11 0.48 5.57 7.31
C LEU A 11 1.34 6.63 6.60
N LEU A 12 0.94 7.91 6.69
CA LEU A 12 1.66 9.01 6.08
C LEU A 12 3.03 9.26 6.74
N ARG A 13 3.15 9.07 8.05
CA ARG A 13 4.44 9.15 8.75
C ARG A 13 5.35 7.96 8.45
N ALA A 14 4.77 6.82 8.10
CA ALA A 14 5.50 5.60 7.77
C ALA A 14 5.82 5.48 6.27
N ILE A 15 5.72 6.55 5.49
CA ILE A 15 6.09 6.55 4.06
C ILE A 15 7.57 6.12 3.95
N PRO A 16 7.87 5.04 3.20
CA PRO A 16 9.25 4.59 2.99
C PRO A 16 10.07 5.68 2.30
N ALA A 17 11.32 5.85 2.72
CA ALA A 17 12.28 6.69 2.03
C ALA A 17 12.53 6.18 0.59
N PRO A 18 12.99 7.02 -0.35
CA PRO A 18 13.29 6.58 -1.71
C PRO A 18 14.30 5.41 -1.81
N ALA A 19 15.18 5.29 -0.81
CA ALA A 19 16.16 4.22 -0.70
C ALA A 19 15.70 3.02 0.15
N ALA A 20 14.43 2.99 0.59
CA ALA A 20 13.89 1.87 1.34
C ALA A 20 13.88 0.60 0.50
N SER A 21 13.94 -0.56 1.17
CA SER A 21 13.91 -1.83 0.47
C SER A 21 12.58 -2.04 -0.26
N ALA A 22 12.60 -2.91 -1.27
CA ALA A 22 11.38 -3.32 -1.97
C ALA A 22 10.37 -3.96 -1.00
N GLU A 23 10.84 -4.69 0.02
CA GLU A 23 9.98 -5.31 1.02
C GLU A 23 9.35 -4.28 1.96
N ASP A 24 10.11 -3.30 2.45
CA ASP A 24 9.56 -2.22 3.30
C ASP A 24 8.50 -1.41 2.54
N THR A 25 8.77 -1.17 1.26
CA THR A 25 7.84 -0.48 0.37
C THR A 25 6.59 -1.33 0.11
N ALA A 26 6.75 -2.63 -0.12
CA ALA A 26 5.63 -3.57 -0.28
C ALA A 26 4.77 -3.62 0.99
N ALA A 27 5.37 -3.74 2.17
CA ALA A 27 4.68 -3.74 3.45
C ALA A 27 3.93 -2.43 3.71
N TRP A 28 4.48 -1.29 3.29
CA TRP A 28 3.75 -0.02 3.34
C TRP A 28 2.51 -0.01 2.42
N TYR A 29 2.63 -0.50 1.18
CA TYR A 29 1.48 -0.61 0.28
C TYR A 29 0.42 -1.58 0.79
N GLU A 30 0.79 -2.65 1.48
CA GLU A 30 -0.20 -3.54 2.12
C GLU A 30 -0.94 -2.85 3.26
N ARG A 31 -0.23 -2.09 4.10
CA ARG A 31 -0.86 -1.28 5.14
C ARG A 31 -1.81 -0.24 4.54
N LYS A 32 -1.40 0.41 3.45
CA LYS A 32 -2.28 1.30 2.68
C LYS A 32 -3.52 0.57 2.18
N ALA A 33 -3.38 -0.64 1.64
CA ALA A 33 -4.53 -1.40 1.16
C ALA A 33 -5.55 -1.68 2.27
N ARG A 34 -5.09 -2.17 3.44
CA ARG A 34 -5.96 -2.46 4.58
C ARG A 34 -6.72 -1.23 5.08
N LEU A 35 -6.05 -0.08 5.14
CA LEU A 35 -6.72 1.18 5.51
C LEU A 35 -7.82 1.55 4.52
N PHE A 36 -7.56 1.40 3.21
CA PHE A 36 -8.56 1.71 2.20
C PHE A 36 -9.71 0.70 2.14
N ASP A 37 -9.51 -0.56 2.53
CA ASP A 37 -10.63 -1.48 2.74
C ASP A 37 -11.50 -1.02 3.91
N HIS A 38 -10.90 -0.62 5.04
CA HIS A 38 -11.65 -0.08 6.18
C HIS A 38 -12.43 1.19 5.78
N ILE A 39 -11.83 2.09 4.98
CA ILE A 39 -12.54 3.25 4.44
C ILE A 39 -13.71 2.81 3.55
N ALA A 40 -13.55 1.78 2.72
CA ALA A 40 -14.62 1.26 1.88
C ALA A 40 -15.79 0.72 2.72
N GLU A 41 -15.49 -0.05 3.78
CA GLU A 41 -16.48 -0.59 4.71
C GLU A 41 -17.20 0.50 5.51
N ALA A 42 -16.51 1.58 5.86
CA ALA A 42 -17.06 2.72 6.60
C ALA A 42 -17.77 3.76 5.72
N SER A 43 -17.72 3.61 4.39
CA SER A 43 -18.28 4.59 3.45
C SER A 43 -19.80 4.58 3.44
N THR A 44 -20.41 5.76 3.39
CA THR A 44 -21.88 5.92 3.35
C THR A 44 -22.47 5.88 1.94
N THR A 45 -21.62 5.98 0.91
CA THR A 45 -22.03 5.90 -0.49
C THR A 45 -21.31 4.75 -1.19
N ALA A 46 -22.02 4.05 -2.09
CA ALA A 46 -21.43 3.00 -2.91
C ALA A 46 -20.29 3.52 -3.79
N ALA A 47 -20.42 4.73 -4.32
CA ALA A 47 -19.39 5.33 -5.17
C ALA A 47 -18.06 5.57 -4.42
N ASP A 48 -18.12 5.98 -3.16
CA ASP A 48 -16.91 6.19 -2.36
C ASP A 48 -16.34 4.86 -1.87
N ALA A 49 -17.19 3.88 -1.54
CA ALA A 49 -16.77 2.51 -1.23
C ALA A 49 -16.01 1.88 -2.42
N ASP A 50 -16.55 1.99 -3.64
CA ASP A 50 -15.94 1.46 -4.85
C ASP A 50 -14.59 2.12 -5.15
N ARG A 51 -14.49 3.45 -4.97
CA ARG A 51 -13.23 4.18 -5.13
C ARG A 51 -12.19 3.71 -4.11
N ALA A 52 -12.59 3.56 -2.84
CA ALA A 52 -11.69 3.11 -1.79
C ALA A 52 -11.21 1.67 -2.04
N ALA A 53 -12.11 0.77 -2.43
CA ALA A 53 -11.79 -0.61 -2.81
C ALA A 53 -10.83 -0.66 -4.02
N ALA A 54 -11.04 0.21 -5.02
CA ALA A 54 -10.14 0.30 -6.17
C ALA A 54 -8.71 0.73 -5.77
N VAL A 55 -8.59 1.67 -4.82
CA VAL A 55 -7.29 2.08 -4.26
C VAL A 55 -6.64 0.93 -3.50
N ALA A 56 -7.40 0.21 -2.67
CA ALA A 56 -6.89 -0.94 -1.94
C ALA A 56 -6.37 -2.04 -2.88
N ALA A 57 -7.13 -2.36 -3.93
CA ALA A 57 -6.72 -3.32 -4.96
C ALA A 57 -5.46 -2.88 -5.70
N ALA A 58 -5.34 -1.60 -6.06
CA ALA A 58 -4.15 -1.07 -6.71
C ALA A 58 -2.91 -1.15 -5.82
N ALA A 59 -3.05 -0.84 -4.53
CA ALA A 59 -1.98 -0.92 -3.55
C ALA A 59 -1.49 -2.37 -3.37
N ARG A 60 -2.40 -3.35 -3.25
CA ARG A 60 -2.05 -4.79 -3.21
C ARG A 60 -1.27 -5.23 -4.44
N ARG A 61 -1.73 -4.85 -5.64
CA ARG A 61 -1.02 -5.16 -6.89
C ARG A 61 0.38 -4.58 -6.90
N HIS A 62 0.56 -3.37 -6.36
CA HIS A 62 1.87 -2.74 -6.26
C HIS A 62 2.79 -3.49 -5.30
N ALA A 63 2.31 -3.82 -4.09
CA ALA A 63 3.06 -4.63 -3.13
C ALA A 63 3.47 -5.98 -3.72
N HIS A 64 2.55 -6.67 -4.40
CA HIS A 64 2.82 -7.93 -5.08
C HIS A 64 3.94 -7.77 -6.12
N ARG A 65 3.88 -6.73 -6.97
CA ARG A 65 4.93 -6.48 -7.97
C ARG A 65 6.28 -6.23 -7.32
N LEU A 66 6.36 -5.50 -6.21
CA LEU A 66 7.63 -5.24 -5.53
C LEU A 66 8.27 -6.52 -4.99
N ARG A 67 7.48 -7.46 -4.46
CA ARG A 67 7.99 -8.75 -3.96
C ARG A 67 8.42 -9.72 -5.04
N HIS A 68 7.80 -9.62 -6.21
CA HIS A 68 8.03 -10.53 -7.34
C HIS A 68 8.82 -9.89 -8.48
N ALA A 69 9.25 -8.63 -8.31
CA ALA A 69 10.16 -8.01 -9.26
C ALA A 69 11.48 -8.80 -9.20
N PRO A 70 11.99 -9.29 -10.34
CA PRO A 70 13.31 -9.89 -10.35
C PRO A 70 14.28 -8.84 -9.82
N SER A 71 15.05 -9.21 -8.81
CA SER A 71 16.12 -8.38 -8.26
C SER A 71 17.01 -7.95 -9.42
N ALA A 72 16.85 -6.70 -9.87
CA ALA A 72 17.70 -6.11 -10.90
C ALA A 72 19.09 -5.93 -10.30
N GLY A 73 19.88 -7.01 -10.34
CA GLY A 73 21.16 -7.09 -9.63
C GLY A 73 22.00 -8.35 -9.91
N ALA A 74 21.66 -9.15 -10.93
CA ALA A 74 22.52 -10.23 -11.41
C ALA A 74 22.77 -10.08 -12.91
N SER A 75 23.38 -8.97 -13.30
CA SER A 75 24.05 -8.87 -14.61
C SER A 75 25.36 -8.12 -14.41
N SER A 76 26.30 -8.80 -13.77
CA SER A 76 27.71 -8.42 -13.76
C SER A 76 28.35 -8.95 -15.04
N ALA A 77 28.98 -8.04 -15.77
CA ALA A 77 30.18 -8.19 -16.59
C ALA A 77 30.43 -9.52 -17.32
N ALA A 78 30.50 -9.45 -18.65
CA ALA A 78 31.49 -10.14 -19.46
C ALA A 78 31.84 -9.26 -20.67
#